data_AF-A0A519TJZ2-F1
#
_entry.id   AF-A0A519TJZ2-F1
#
_cell.length_a   1.000
_cell.length_b   1.000
_cell.length_c   1.000
_cell.angle_alpha   90.00
_cell.angle_beta   90.00
_cell.angle_gamma   90.00
#
_symmetry.space_group_name_H-M   'P 1'
#
loop_
_entity.id
_entity.type
_entity.pdbx_description
1 polymer ?
#
loop_
_entity_poly.entity_id
_entity_poly.type
_entity_poly.pdbx_seq_one_letter_code
_entity_poly.pdbx_strand_id
1 'polypeptide(L)'
;MKYLAALLLSLALRPARAQPQFTVRNLSLPKELSFYDNQFSGLYIAKSQLFLMSESRLQDNAEAKLYALKLADLDRKLTDTIFSLPYRQLPIRNLQRLRARMAAAGQSYEGLEAMAIDQDEVYFSVETATPSTNCYLLKGRLGEAAVVLDTTFLLPLPKPLAPDGAHIYNAGFEALALTDKHLLAFFEYNYFPGQNYAYEFDRARLRTDSAPRPVALAKVPFRITDLTPTGGPHFTALNFFFKGEGGDAVYRTPATETENARLITDASGFKSYCRLLEVTRTGNSFSWKPLWEFPDQYKGYNWEGIAAYKNGYFVVNDKYTPSRPYRTTLLYLQKTR
;
A
#
# COMPACT_ATOMS: atom_id res chain seq x y z
N MET A 1 4.70 -12.39 55.73
CA MET A 1 5.10 -11.28 54.79
C MET A 1 6.26 -11.62 53.85
N LYS A 2 7.20 -12.52 54.18
CA LYS A 2 8.35 -12.85 53.29
C LYS A 2 8.00 -13.64 52.01
N TYR A 3 6.86 -14.34 51.97
CA TYR A 3 6.45 -15.13 50.80
C TYR A 3 5.56 -14.36 49.79
N LEU A 4 5.07 -13.16 50.16
CA LEU A 4 4.24 -12.34 49.26
C LEU A 4 5.10 -11.55 48.25
N ALA A 5 6.33 -11.19 48.63
CA ALA A 5 7.26 -10.47 47.77
C ALA A 5 7.83 -11.35 46.63
N ALA A 6 7.97 -12.66 46.86
CA ALA A 6 8.45 -13.59 45.84
C ALA A 6 7.40 -13.88 44.75
N LEU A 7 6.10 -13.83 45.08
CA LEU A 7 5.01 -14.03 44.11
C LEU A 7 4.76 -12.79 43.24
N LEU A 8 5.13 -11.60 43.70
CA LEU A 8 5.02 -10.35 42.92
C LEU A 8 6.18 -10.16 41.92
N LEU A 9 7.35 -10.77 42.15
CA LEU A 9 8.46 -10.72 41.20
C LEU A 9 8.33 -11.71 40.03
N SER A 10 7.57 -12.79 40.18
CA SER A 10 7.35 -13.76 39.09
C SER A 10 6.26 -13.34 38.09
N LEU A 11 5.46 -12.32 38.42
CA LEU A 11 4.43 -11.76 37.52
C LEU A 11 4.97 -10.68 36.56
N ALA A 12 6.23 -10.25 36.72
CA ALA A 12 6.83 -9.17 35.93
C ALA A 12 7.55 -9.65 34.65
N LEU A 13 7.79 -10.95 34.49
CA LEU A 13 8.43 -11.51 33.29
C LEU A 13 7.35 -12.01 32.32
N ARG A 14 6.61 -11.08 31.70
CA ARG A 14 5.90 -11.43 30.47
C ARG A 14 6.96 -11.67 29.40
N PRO A 15 7.03 -12.87 28.78
CA PRO A 15 7.97 -13.10 27.70
C PRO A 15 7.68 -12.06 26.61
N ALA A 16 8.71 -11.31 26.20
CA ALA A 16 8.63 -10.51 25.00
C ALA A 16 8.21 -11.46 23.87
N ARG A 17 7.01 -11.26 23.31
CA ARG A 17 6.56 -12.04 22.16
C ARG A 17 7.55 -11.79 21.04
N ALA A 18 8.31 -12.82 20.67
CA ALA A 18 9.19 -12.76 19.52
C ALA A 18 8.39 -12.30 18.30
N GLN A 19 8.96 -11.39 17.51
CA GLN A 19 8.36 -11.00 16.24
C GLN A 19 8.21 -12.23 15.35
N PRO A 20 7.08 -12.34 14.62
CA PRO A 20 6.90 -13.44 13.70
C PRO A 20 8.00 -13.43 12.65
N GLN A 21 8.48 -14.63 12.31
CA GLN A 21 9.48 -14.82 11.27
C GLN A 21 8.79 -15.20 9.96
N PHE A 22 9.37 -14.78 8.83
CA PHE A 22 8.86 -15.07 7.50
C PHE A 22 9.95 -15.70 6.64
N THR A 23 9.59 -16.78 5.95
CA THR A 23 10.37 -17.29 4.83
C THR A 23 9.98 -16.54 3.57
N VAL A 24 10.96 -15.96 2.88
CA VAL A 24 10.74 -15.24 1.63
C VAL A 24 10.84 -16.21 0.46
N ARG A 25 9.81 -16.26 -0.37
CA ARG A 25 9.76 -17.08 -1.59
C ARG A 25 9.55 -16.16 -2.78
N ASN A 26 10.48 -16.18 -3.74
CA ASN A 26 10.33 -15.42 -4.99
C ASN A 26 9.51 -16.24 -5.99
N LEU A 27 8.47 -15.63 -6.57
CA LEU A 27 7.65 -16.23 -7.62
C LEU A 27 8.04 -15.59 -8.95
N SER A 28 8.58 -16.39 -9.86
CA SER A 28 8.84 -15.89 -11.22
C SER A 28 7.53 -15.55 -11.93
N LEU A 29 7.46 -14.31 -12.38
CA LEU A 29 6.34 -13.77 -13.16
C LEU A 29 6.55 -14.06 -14.66
N PRO A 30 5.45 -14.17 -15.44
CA PRO A 30 5.53 -14.14 -16.90
C PRO A 30 6.23 -12.87 -17.41
N LYS A 31 6.76 -12.92 -18.64
CA LYS A 31 7.50 -11.79 -19.24
C LYS A 31 6.71 -10.48 -19.21
N GLU A 32 5.41 -10.53 -19.53
CA GLU A 32 4.52 -9.37 -19.45
C GLU A 32 4.52 -8.76 -18.04
N LEU A 33 4.23 -9.55 -17.01
CA LEU A 33 4.12 -9.05 -15.64
C LEU A 33 5.46 -8.65 -15.01
N SER A 34 6.59 -9.12 -15.55
CA SER A 34 7.94 -8.78 -15.08
C SER A 34 8.58 -7.64 -15.86
N PHE A 35 7.92 -7.17 -16.93
CA PHE A 35 8.45 -6.16 -17.82
C PHE A 35 8.60 -4.82 -17.09
N TYR A 36 9.76 -4.18 -17.23
CA TYR A 36 10.10 -3.02 -16.42
C TYR A 36 9.25 -1.79 -16.71
N ASP A 37 8.58 -1.68 -17.85
CA ASP A 37 7.66 -0.56 -18.09
C ASP A 37 6.26 -0.81 -17.50
N ASN A 38 5.97 -2.00 -16.97
CA ASN A 38 4.76 -2.24 -16.20
C ASN A 38 4.99 -1.84 -14.73
N GLN A 39 4.69 -0.59 -14.39
CA GLN A 39 4.64 -0.13 -13.00
C GLN A 39 3.36 -0.62 -12.31
N PHE A 40 3.52 -1.15 -11.10
CA PHE A 40 2.42 -1.63 -10.26
C PHE A 40 2.32 -0.81 -8.98
N SER A 41 1.11 -0.41 -8.62
CA SER A 41 0.83 0.39 -7.42
C SER A 41 -0.24 -0.26 -6.52
N GLY A 42 -0.30 -1.59 -6.48
CA GLY A 42 -1.19 -2.25 -5.52
C GLY A 42 -1.50 -3.70 -5.82
N LEU A 43 -1.75 -4.44 -4.74
CA LEU A 43 -2.26 -5.81 -4.79
C LEU A 43 -3.61 -5.91 -4.08
N TYR A 44 -4.49 -6.75 -4.61
CA TYR A 44 -5.71 -7.08 -3.88
C TYR A 44 -6.17 -8.51 -4.16
N ILE A 45 -6.67 -9.20 -3.13
CA ILE A 45 -7.26 -10.53 -3.30
C ILE A 45 -8.78 -10.44 -3.24
N ALA A 46 -9.42 -10.90 -4.30
CA ALA A 46 -10.87 -11.06 -4.38
C ALA A 46 -11.22 -12.21 -5.33
N LYS A 47 -12.40 -12.82 -5.18
CA LYS A 47 -12.91 -13.85 -6.11
C LYS A 47 -11.89 -14.96 -6.47
N SER A 48 -11.14 -15.43 -5.47
CA SER A 48 -10.08 -16.45 -5.63
C SER A 48 -8.97 -16.07 -6.62
N GLN A 49 -8.73 -14.76 -6.78
CA GLN A 49 -7.69 -14.20 -7.65
C GLN A 49 -6.84 -13.18 -6.87
N LEU A 50 -5.56 -13.12 -7.20
CA LEU A 50 -4.69 -11.99 -6.89
C LEU A 50 -4.77 -11.02 -8.07
N PHE A 51 -5.12 -9.78 -7.78
CA PHE A 51 -5.15 -8.69 -8.73
C PHE A 51 -3.92 -7.80 -8.56
N LEU A 52 -3.30 -7.43 -9.68
CA LEU A 52 -2.15 -6.52 -9.73
C LEU A 52 -2.54 -5.31 -10.57
N MET A 53 -2.58 -4.14 -9.95
CA MET A 53 -2.99 -2.90 -10.62
C MET A 53 -1.79 -2.20 -11.24
N SER A 54 -1.87 -1.87 -12.53
CA SER A 54 -0.88 -0.97 -13.12
C SER A 54 -1.12 0.47 -12.67
N GLU A 55 -0.05 1.20 -12.37
CA GLU A 55 -0.09 2.64 -12.01
C GLU A 55 -0.75 3.48 -13.11
N SER A 56 -0.69 3.03 -14.37
CA SER A 56 -1.41 3.65 -15.49
C SER A 56 -1.04 5.13 -15.66
N ARG A 57 0.26 5.43 -15.57
CA ARG A 57 0.79 6.80 -15.66
C ARG A 57 0.67 7.37 -17.06
N LEU A 58 0.66 8.68 -17.11
CA LEU A 58 0.64 9.42 -18.37
C LEU A 58 1.92 9.25 -19.19
N GLN A 59 3.09 9.32 -18.54
CA GLN A 59 4.38 9.23 -19.21
C GLN A 59 4.69 7.84 -19.79
N ASP A 60 4.02 6.80 -19.29
CA ASP A 60 4.30 5.41 -19.71
C ASP A 60 3.66 5.09 -21.08
N ASN A 61 2.70 5.91 -21.54
CA ASN A 61 1.94 5.70 -22.78
C ASN A 61 1.39 4.25 -22.93
N ALA A 62 1.09 3.62 -21.79
CA ALA A 62 0.63 2.24 -21.70
C ALA A 62 -0.89 2.18 -21.48
N GLU A 63 -1.50 1.06 -21.87
CA GLU A 63 -2.90 0.80 -21.56
C GLU A 63 -3.10 0.65 -20.05
N ALA A 64 -4.08 1.36 -19.48
CA ALA A 64 -4.49 1.17 -18.09
C ALA A 64 -5.13 -0.22 -17.93
N LYS A 65 -4.56 -1.06 -17.06
CA LYS A 65 -4.93 -2.47 -16.96
C LYS A 65 -4.82 -3.02 -15.55
N LEU A 66 -5.60 -4.05 -15.30
CA LEU A 66 -5.53 -4.88 -14.11
C LEU A 66 -5.14 -6.28 -14.55
N TYR A 67 -4.18 -6.91 -13.87
CA TYR A 67 -3.88 -8.32 -14.09
C TYR A 67 -4.57 -9.17 -13.04
N ALA A 68 -5.04 -10.34 -13.44
CA ALA A 68 -5.63 -11.31 -12.53
C ALA A 68 -4.91 -12.66 -12.63
N LEU A 69 -4.43 -13.15 -11.49
CA LEU A 69 -3.79 -14.44 -11.30
C LEU A 69 -4.68 -15.31 -10.43
N LYS A 70 -4.95 -16.57 -10.79
CA LYS A 70 -5.73 -17.45 -9.90
C LYS A 70 -4.88 -17.83 -8.70
N LEU A 71 -5.47 -17.81 -7.50
CA LEU A 71 -4.76 -18.20 -6.27
C LEU A 71 -4.31 -19.66 -6.30
N ALA A 72 -5.07 -20.55 -6.95
CA ALA A 72 -4.67 -21.95 -7.15
C ALA A 72 -3.43 -22.10 -8.04
N ASP A 73 -3.27 -21.23 -9.05
CA ASP A 73 -2.09 -21.24 -9.92
C ASP A 73 -0.85 -20.68 -9.19
N LEU A 74 -1.06 -19.69 -8.30
CA LEU A 74 -0.02 -19.20 -7.40
C LEU A 74 0.41 -20.27 -6.38
N ASP A 75 -0.53 -21.03 -5.81
CA ASP A 75 -0.22 -22.17 -4.95
C ASP A 75 0.62 -23.22 -5.69
N ARG A 76 0.25 -23.55 -6.94
CA ARG A 76 1.05 -24.45 -7.76
C ARG A 76 2.45 -23.89 -8.01
N LYS A 77 2.56 -22.60 -8.35
CA LYS A 77 3.85 -21.93 -8.58
C LYS A 77 4.75 -21.95 -7.34
N LEU A 78 4.16 -21.90 -6.15
CA LEU A 78 4.87 -22.04 -4.89
C LEU A 78 5.44 -23.46 -4.70
N THR A 79 4.92 -24.50 -5.32
CA THR A 79 5.46 -25.87 -5.20
C THR A 79 6.27 -26.31 -6.43
N ASP A 80 5.92 -25.78 -7.59
CA ASP A 80 6.46 -26.10 -8.90
C ASP A 80 7.01 -24.80 -9.51
N THR A 81 8.31 -24.55 -9.29
CA THR A 81 8.94 -23.29 -9.70
C THR A 81 9.07 -23.15 -11.23
N ILE A 82 8.95 -24.25 -11.99
CA ILE A 82 8.98 -24.25 -13.46
C ILE A 82 7.59 -24.04 -14.08
N PHE A 83 6.51 -24.13 -13.29
CA PHE A 83 5.16 -23.85 -13.76
C PHE A 83 5.04 -22.44 -14.36
N SER A 84 4.53 -22.34 -15.58
CA SER A 84 4.25 -21.04 -16.20
C SER A 84 2.94 -20.49 -15.65
N LEU A 85 3.01 -19.34 -14.97
CA LEU A 85 1.87 -18.76 -14.28
C LEU A 85 0.90 -18.12 -15.29
N PRO A 86 -0.32 -18.67 -15.51
CA PRO A 86 -1.29 -18.04 -16.39
C PRO A 86 -1.85 -16.76 -15.74
N TYR A 87 -2.19 -15.79 -16.59
CA TYR A 87 -2.77 -14.52 -16.16
C TYR A 87 -3.84 -14.07 -17.14
N ARG A 88 -4.70 -13.16 -16.67
CA ARG A 88 -5.63 -12.41 -17.51
C ARG A 88 -5.30 -10.93 -17.41
N GLN A 89 -5.34 -10.23 -18.54
CA GLN A 89 -5.31 -8.77 -18.58
C GLN A 89 -6.75 -8.26 -18.69
N LEU A 90 -7.11 -7.31 -17.83
CA LEU A 90 -8.41 -6.68 -17.76
C LEU A 90 -8.20 -5.17 -18.01
N PRO A 91 -8.54 -4.65 -19.19
CA PRO A 91 -8.41 -3.21 -19.46
C PRO A 91 -9.31 -2.40 -18.52
N ILE A 92 -8.81 -1.25 -18.08
CA ILE A 92 -9.54 -0.27 -17.27
C ILE A 92 -10.16 0.77 -18.21
N ARG A 93 -11.46 0.63 -18.46
CA ARG A 93 -12.22 1.49 -19.36
C ARG A 93 -12.65 2.77 -18.65
N ASN A 94 -12.87 3.82 -19.43
CA ASN A 94 -13.34 5.15 -19.01
C ASN A 94 -12.37 6.00 -18.16
N LEU A 95 -11.16 5.51 -17.84
CA LEU A 95 -10.17 6.29 -17.08
C LEU A 95 -9.85 7.63 -17.77
N GLN A 96 -9.66 7.63 -19.09
CA GLN A 96 -9.41 8.85 -19.86
C GLN A 96 -10.51 9.91 -19.70
N ARG A 97 -11.77 9.50 -19.57
CA ARG A 97 -12.90 10.44 -19.38
C ARG A 97 -12.86 11.08 -18.01
N LEU A 98 -12.56 10.30 -16.97
CA LEU A 98 -12.41 10.80 -15.60
C LEU A 98 -11.18 11.72 -15.49
N ARG A 99 -10.08 11.37 -16.14
CA ARG A 99 -8.88 12.22 -16.24
C ARG A 99 -9.17 13.58 -16.90
N ALA A 100 -9.96 13.59 -17.98
CA ALA A 100 -10.37 14.84 -18.61
C ALA A 100 -11.19 15.73 -17.66
N ARG A 101 -12.03 15.13 -16.80
CA ARG A 101 -12.77 15.87 -15.76
C ARG A 101 -11.86 16.44 -14.67
N MET A 102 -10.83 15.71 -14.25
CA MET A 102 -9.81 16.21 -13.30
C MET A 102 -9.03 17.39 -13.90
N ALA A 103 -8.59 17.26 -15.16
CA ALA A 103 -7.89 18.33 -15.87
C ALA A 103 -8.76 19.59 -16.03
N ALA A 104 -10.05 19.42 -16.35
CA ALA A 104 -11.00 20.53 -16.40
C ALA A 104 -11.21 21.22 -15.04
N ALA A 105 -10.94 20.52 -13.94
CA ALA A 105 -10.93 21.06 -12.58
C ALA A 105 -9.54 21.58 -12.14
N GLY A 106 -8.59 21.73 -13.08
CA GLY A 106 -7.25 22.23 -12.83
C GLY A 106 -6.36 21.28 -12.03
N GLN A 107 -6.69 19.99 -11.95
CA GLN A 107 -5.85 18.98 -11.29
C GLN A 107 -5.03 18.21 -12.32
N SER A 108 -3.78 17.87 -11.97
CA SER A 108 -2.86 17.14 -12.84
C SER A 108 -2.75 15.68 -12.40
N TYR A 109 -3.31 14.75 -13.18
CA TYR A 109 -3.23 13.30 -12.96
C TYR A 109 -1.80 12.77 -13.08
N GLU A 110 -1.37 11.89 -12.17
CA GLU A 110 -0.06 11.23 -12.22
C GLU A 110 -0.16 9.70 -12.34
N GLY A 111 -1.11 9.07 -11.64
CA GLY A 111 -1.25 7.62 -11.61
C GLY A 111 -2.46 7.14 -10.79
N LEU A 112 -2.76 5.85 -10.90
CA LEU A 112 -3.60 5.11 -9.97
C LEU A 112 -2.68 4.53 -8.88
N GLU A 113 -2.97 4.77 -7.61
CA GLU A 113 -2.02 4.44 -6.53
C GLU A 113 -2.48 3.38 -5.53
N ALA A 114 -3.76 3.04 -5.53
CA ALA A 114 -4.28 2.01 -4.64
C ALA A 114 -5.57 1.43 -5.19
N MET A 115 -5.88 0.20 -4.76
CA MET A 115 -7.07 -0.52 -5.19
C MET A 115 -7.75 -1.22 -4.01
N ALA A 116 -9.08 -1.20 -4.02
CA ALA A 116 -9.89 -2.12 -3.21
C ALA A 116 -11.01 -2.73 -4.05
N ILE A 117 -11.29 -4.03 -3.84
CA ILE A 117 -12.37 -4.74 -4.55
C ILE A 117 -13.39 -5.24 -3.53
N ASP A 118 -14.62 -4.75 -3.65
CA ASP A 118 -15.79 -5.18 -2.86
C ASP A 118 -16.77 -5.92 -3.78
N GLN A 119 -16.71 -7.25 -3.78
CA GLN A 119 -17.45 -8.08 -4.72
C GLN A 119 -17.15 -7.69 -6.19
N ASP A 120 -18.11 -7.10 -6.88
CA ASP A 120 -17.98 -6.61 -8.26
C ASP A 120 -17.62 -5.12 -8.32
N GLU A 121 -17.64 -4.40 -7.21
CA GLU A 121 -17.27 -3.00 -7.15
C GLU A 121 -15.76 -2.88 -6.96
N VAL A 122 -15.14 -1.96 -7.70
CA VAL A 122 -13.72 -1.65 -7.55
C VAL A 122 -13.55 -0.16 -7.28
N TYR A 123 -12.67 0.14 -6.35
CA TYR A 123 -12.25 1.49 -6.00
C TYR A 123 -10.80 1.67 -6.36
N PHE A 124 -10.47 2.85 -6.87
CA PHE A 124 -9.09 3.26 -7.09
C PHE A 124 -8.83 4.63 -6.48
N SER A 125 -7.67 4.81 -5.88
CA SER A 125 -7.16 6.17 -5.64
C SER A 125 -6.42 6.67 -6.87
N VAL A 126 -6.33 7.99 -6.99
CA VAL A 126 -5.55 8.69 -8.01
C VAL A 126 -4.59 9.65 -7.34
N GLU A 127 -3.32 9.54 -7.71
CA GLU A 127 -2.32 10.56 -7.43
C GLU A 127 -2.47 11.73 -8.39
N THR A 128 -2.21 12.91 -7.83
CA THR A 128 -2.11 14.14 -8.59
C THR A 128 -0.88 14.91 -8.19
N ALA A 129 -0.32 15.67 -9.15
CA ALA A 129 0.89 16.45 -8.95
C ALA A 129 0.85 17.25 -7.66
N THR A 130 2.01 17.40 -7.01
CA THR A 130 2.14 18.10 -5.72
C THR A 130 1.33 19.42 -5.64
N PRO A 131 1.34 20.31 -6.67
CA PRO A 131 0.55 21.56 -6.62
C PRO A 131 -0.97 21.40 -6.72
N SER A 132 -1.47 20.23 -7.13
CA SER A 132 -2.91 19.94 -7.17
C SER A 132 -3.47 19.97 -5.74
N THR A 133 -4.70 20.41 -5.58
CA THR A 133 -5.36 20.48 -4.26
C THR A 133 -5.93 19.15 -3.78
N ASN A 134 -6.30 18.27 -4.72
CA ASN A 134 -7.05 17.06 -4.43
C ASN A 134 -6.43 15.84 -5.09
N CYS A 135 -6.40 14.73 -4.36
CA CYS A 135 -6.41 13.39 -4.95
C CYS A 135 -7.86 13.00 -5.29
N TYR A 136 -8.05 11.82 -5.88
CA TYR A 136 -9.39 11.36 -6.20
C TYR A 136 -9.62 9.92 -5.78
N LEU A 137 -10.87 9.62 -5.43
CA LEU A 137 -11.39 8.27 -5.37
C LEU A 137 -12.27 8.02 -6.60
N LEU A 138 -11.98 6.94 -7.29
CA LEU A 138 -12.75 6.43 -8.42
C LEU A 138 -13.52 5.19 -7.99
N LYS A 139 -14.62 4.93 -8.70
CA LYS A 139 -15.47 3.74 -8.51
C LYS A 139 -15.78 3.14 -9.87
N GLY A 140 -15.86 1.82 -9.94
CA GLY A 140 -16.19 1.10 -11.15
C GLY A 140 -16.71 -0.30 -10.86
N ARG A 141 -16.86 -1.08 -11.93
CA ARG A 141 -17.25 -2.49 -11.83
C ARG A 141 -16.18 -3.41 -12.43
N LEU A 142 -15.80 -4.43 -11.67
CA LEU A 142 -14.96 -5.53 -12.10
C LEU A 142 -15.82 -6.57 -12.83
N GLY A 143 -15.74 -6.58 -14.15
CA GLY A 143 -16.32 -7.62 -15.00
C GLY A 143 -15.34 -8.74 -15.34
N GLU A 144 -15.80 -9.73 -16.09
CA GLU A 144 -14.96 -10.86 -16.50
C GLU A 144 -13.85 -10.48 -17.48
N ALA A 145 -14.11 -9.47 -18.33
CA ALA A 145 -13.24 -9.07 -19.44
C ALA A 145 -12.63 -7.67 -19.29
N ALA A 146 -13.11 -6.86 -18.34
CA ALA A 146 -12.64 -5.48 -18.16
C ALA A 146 -13.06 -4.94 -16.79
N VAL A 147 -12.36 -3.90 -16.35
CA VAL A 147 -12.85 -2.98 -15.33
C VAL A 147 -13.52 -1.80 -16.04
N VAL A 148 -14.74 -1.44 -15.66
CA VAL A 148 -15.47 -0.31 -16.24
C VAL A 148 -15.69 0.75 -15.16
N LEU A 149 -14.97 1.87 -15.25
CA LEU A 149 -15.14 2.97 -14.31
C LEU A 149 -16.46 3.71 -14.56
N ASP A 150 -17.14 4.06 -13.46
CA ASP A 150 -18.35 4.87 -13.47
C ASP A 150 -17.96 6.33 -13.75
N THR A 151 -18.30 6.83 -14.94
CA THR A 151 -17.98 8.19 -15.35
C THR A 151 -18.72 9.26 -14.56
N THR A 152 -19.75 8.89 -13.79
CA THR A 152 -20.50 9.80 -12.93
C THR A 152 -19.88 9.92 -11.53
N PHE A 153 -19.11 8.92 -11.10
CA PHE A 153 -18.41 8.92 -9.83
C PHE A 153 -17.00 9.47 -9.97
N LEU A 154 -16.76 10.65 -9.40
CA LEU A 154 -15.43 11.23 -9.27
C LEU A 154 -15.40 12.02 -7.97
N LEU A 155 -14.85 11.41 -6.92
CA LEU A 155 -14.86 12.00 -5.59
C LEU A 155 -13.51 12.70 -5.32
N PRO A 156 -13.45 14.05 -5.30
CA PRO A 156 -12.24 14.77 -4.91
C PRO A 156 -11.99 14.59 -3.41
N LEU A 157 -10.73 14.32 -3.06
CA LEU A 157 -10.27 14.16 -1.69
C LEU A 157 -9.13 15.14 -1.41
N PRO A 158 -9.31 16.09 -0.47
CA PRO A 158 -8.30 17.11 -0.23
C PRO A 158 -7.03 16.50 0.36
N LYS A 159 -5.89 16.95 -0.17
CA LYS A 159 -4.56 16.59 0.35
C LYS A 159 -4.26 17.36 1.63
N PRO A 160 -3.47 16.79 2.56
CA PRO A 160 -3.02 17.49 3.74
C PRO A 160 -2.09 18.65 3.36
N LEU A 161 -2.14 19.71 4.16
CA LEU A 161 -1.29 20.88 4.03
C LEU A 161 -0.28 20.94 5.15
N ALA A 162 0.90 21.48 4.85
CA ALA A 162 1.87 21.86 5.85
C ALA A 162 1.35 23.05 6.70
N PRO A 163 1.95 23.33 7.88
CA PRO A 163 1.50 24.43 8.76
C PRO A 163 1.49 25.81 8.10
N ASP A 164 2.31 26.03 7.07
CA ASP A 164 2.37 27.26 6.27
C ASP A 164 1.34 27.30 5.12
N GLY A 165 0.50 26.28 5.00
CA GLY A 165 -0.51 26.13 3.94
C GLY A 165 0.03 25.51 2.65
N ALA A 166 1.32 25.15 2.56
CA ALA A 166 1.87 24.51 1.37
C ALA A 166 1.38 23.07 1.20
N HIS A 167 1.27 22.61 -0.05
CA HIS A 167 1.01 21.21 -0.34
C HIS A 167 2.22 20.35 0.05
N ILE A 168 1.95 19.25 0.74
CA ILE A 168 2.98 18.29 1.13
C ILE A 168 3.32 17.43 -0.08
N TYR A 169 4.61 17.31 -0.37
CA TYR A 169 5.12 16.46 -1.44
C TYR A 169 4.63 15.02 -1.23
N ASN A 170 4.10 14.41 -2.30
CA ASN A 170 3.74 12.99 -2.36
C ASN A 170 2.80 12.56 -1.19
N ALA A 171 1.80 13.40 -0.93
CA ALA A 171 0.75 13.13 0.05
C ALA A 171 -0.51 12.58 -0.64
N GLY A 172 -0.32 11.63 -1.57
CA GLY A 172 -1.38 10.88 -2.24
C GLY A 172 -1.94 9.75 -1.37
N PHE A 173 -3.00 9.08 -1.83
CA PHE A 173 -3.51 7.87 -1.17
C PHE A 173 -2.91 6.62 -1.82
N GLU A 174 -1.93 6.00 -1.18
CA GLU A 174 -1.28 4.77 -1.66
C GLU A 174 -1.84 3.49 -1.00
N ALA A 175 -2.83 3.61 -0.11
CA ALA A 175 -3.51 2.42 0.38
C ALA A 175 -5.02 2.59 0.54
N LEU A 176 -5.77 1.61 0.02
CA LEU A 176 -7.20 1.46 0.21
C LEU A 176 -7.49 0.12 0.90
N ALA A 177 -8.37 0.14 1.90
CA ALA A 177 -8.74 -1.08 2.61
C ALA A 177 -10.23 -1.13 2.93
N LEU A 178 -10.79 -2.35 2.87
CA LEU A 178 -12.16 -2.60 3.27
C LEU A 178 -12.23 -3.11 4.72
N THR A 179 -13.31 -2.72 5.37
CA THR A 179 -13.87 -3.33 6.57
C THR A 179 -15.31 -3.74 6.29
N ASP A 180 -15.99 -4.36 7.26
CA ASP A 180 -17.39 -4.77 7.09
C ASP A 180 -18.35 -3.64 6.70
N LYS A 181 -18.03 -2.39 7.01
CA LYS A 181 -18.91 -1.24 6.75
C LYS A 181 -18.25 -0.10 6.00
N HIS A 182 -16.93 -0.08 5.95
CA HIS A 182 -16.21 1.11 5.54
C HIS A 182 -15.12 0.82 4.51
N LEU A 183 -14.98 1.76 3.58
CA LEU A 183 -13.77 1.93 2.78
C LEU A 183 -12.86 2.91 3.53
N LEU A 184 -11.60 2.54 3.68
CA LEU A 184 -10.56 3.35 4.29
C LEU A 184 -9.56 3.77 3.22
N ALA A 185 -9.08 5.00 3.29
CA ALA A 185 -8.02 5.53 2.45
C ALA A 185 -6.91 6.13 3.33
N PHE A 186 -5.69 5.65 3.17
CA PHE A 186 -4.53 6.11 3.92
C PHE A 186 -3.63 6.90 2.98
N PHE A 187 -3.09 8.01 3.48
CA PHE A 187 -2.05 8.72 2.76
C PHE A 187 -0.81 7.84 2.67
N GLU A 188 0.02 8.11 1.68
CA GLU A 188 1.37 7.56 1.63
C GLU A 188 2.22 8.10 2.79
N TYR A 189 2.34 9.42 2.87
CA TYR A 189 3.04 10.08 3.95
C TYR A 189 2.11 10.27 5.15
N ASN A 190 2.49 9.75 6.32
CA ASN A 190 1.75 9.91 7.59
C ASN A 190 2.68 10.33 8.72
N TYR A 191 3.66 11.17 8.41
CA TYR A 191 4.62 11.73 9.35
C TYR A 191 4.47 13.24 9.52
N PHE A 192 3.24 13.77 9.38
CA PHE A 192 2.97 15.20 9.47
C PHE A 192 3.29 15.77 10.86
N PRO A 193 3.75 17.04 10.97
CA PRO A 193 3.89 17.73 12.26
C PRO A 193 2.56 17.88 13.02
N GLY A 194 1.45 17.97 12.29
CA GLY A 194 0.09 18.07 12.83
C GLY A 194 -0.57 16.71 13.08
N GLN A 195 -1.91 16.71 13.06
CA GLN A 195 -2.68 15.48 13.22
C GLN A 195 -2.57 14.62 11.96
N ASN A 196 -2.20 13.35 12.15
CA ASN A 196 -2.20 12.34 11.09
C ASN A 196 -3.55 11.61 11.11
N TYR A 197 -4.06 11.28 9.93
CA TYR A 197 -5.38 10.67 9.79
C TYR A 197 -5.49 9.84 8.51
N ALA A 198 -6.44 8.92 8.52
CA ALA A 198 -6.96 8.26 7.32
C ALA A 198 -8.37 8.79 7.03
N TYR A 199 -8.83 8.66 5.79
CA TYR A 199 -10.24 8.90 5.45
C TYR A 199 -11.05 7.62 5.55
N GLU A 200 -12.25 7.73 6.10
CA GLU A 200 -13.24 6.67 6.16
C GLU A 200 -14.52 7.08 5.44
N PHE A 201 -15.06 6.15 4.67
CA PHE A 201 -16.34 6.28 3.98
C PHE A 201 -17.29 5.15 4.40
N ASP A 202 -18.58 5.46 4.55
CA ASP A 202 -19.63 4.43 4.59
C ASP A 202 -19.81 3.84 3.20
N ARG A 203 -19.38 2.58 3.02
CA ARG A 203 -19.37 1.92 1.70
C ARG A 203 -20.77 1.78 1.10
N ALA A 204 -21.78 1.59 1.95
CA ALA A 204 -23.16 1.39 1.50
C ALA A 204 -23.81 2.69 1.00
N ARG A 205 -23.24 3.84 1.35
CA ARG A 205 -23.77 5.18 1.04
C ARG A 205 -22.82 6.03 0.22
N LEU A 206 -21.71 5.47 -0.24
CA LEU A 206 -20.66 6.17 -0.96
C LEU A 206 -21.14 6.66 -2.33
N ARG A 207 -21.10 7.98 -2.50
CA ARG A 207 -21.53 8.76 -3.67
C ARG A 207 -20.46 9.80 -4.01
N THR A 208 -20.60 10.45 -5.17
CA THR A 208 -19.62 11.43 -5.67
C THR A 208 -19.51 12.70 -4.82
N ASP A 209 -20.44 12.94 -3.91
CA ASP A 209 -20.53 14.08 -2.98
C ASP A 209 -20.32 13.67 -1.51
N SER A 210 -19.89 12.43 -1.27
CA SER A 210 -19.66 11.93 0.09
C SER A 210 -18.49 12.63 0.76
N ALA A 211 -18.73 13.20 1.95
CA ALA A 211 -17.65 13.73 2.77
C ALA A 211 -16.94 12.58 3.51
N PRO A 212 -15.60 12.47 3.40
CA PRO A 212 -14.86 11.53 4.22
C PRO A 212 -14.93 11.91 5.69
N ARG A 213 -14.93 10.89 6.55
CA ARG A 213 -14.74 11.07 7.99
C ARG A 213 -13.25 10.88 8.32
N PRO A 214 -12.54 11.88 8.87
CA PRO A 214 -11.16 11.67 9.30
C PRO A 214 -11.12 10.75 10.53
N VAL A 215 -10.20 9.79 10.50
CA VAL A 215 -9.93 8.84 11.58
C VAL A 215 -8.48 9.01 12.00
N ALA A 216 -8.23 9.27 13.28
CA ALA A 216 -6.88 9.56 13.75
C ALA A 216 -5.93 8.38 13.47
N LEU A 217 -4.71 8.68 13.03
CA LEU A 217 -3.66 7.71 12.79
C LEU A 217 -2.44 8.12 13.62
N ALA A 218 -1.89 7.18 14.38
CA ALA A 218 -0.60 7.37 15.02
C ALA A 218 0.47 7.62 13.95
N LYS A 219 1.31 8.62 14.17
CA LYS A 219 2.36 9.05 13.23
C LYS A 219 3.19 7.85 12.74
N VAL A 220 3.27 7.64 11.43
CA VAL A 220 3.97 6.49 10.81
C VAL A 220 5.19 7.02 10.08
N PRO A 221 6.42 6.63 10.47
CA PRO A 221 7.63 7.08 9.77
C PRO A 221 7.67 6.48 8.37
N PHE A 222 8.35 7.15 7.44
CA PHE A 222 8.47 6.73 6.03
C PHE A 222 7.09 6.69 5.33
N ARG A 223 6.99 5.93 4.23
CA ARG A 223 5.79 5.80 3.40
C ARG A 223 4.95 4.59 3.81
N ILE A 224 3.63 4.69 3.74
CA ILE A 224 2.73 3.53 3.59
C ILE A 224 2.43 3.37 2.11
N THR A 225 2.96 2.32 1.50
CA THR A 225 2.85 2.12 0.04
C THR A 225 1.76 1.16 -0.39
N ASP A 226 1.26 0.33 0.54
CA ASP A 226 0.01 -0.43 0.40
C ASP A 226 -0.37 -1.02 1.78
N LEU A 227 -1.61 -1.45 1.95
CA LEU A 227 -2.12 -2.06 3.18
C LEU A 227 -3.23 -3.07 2.90
N THR A 228 -3.16 -4.23 3.56
CA THR A 228 -4.12 -5.33 3.41
C THR A 228 -4.83 -5.66 4.73
N PRO A 229 -6.16 -5.90 4.73
CA PRO A 229 -6.86 -6.42 5.92
C PRO A 229 -6.37 -7.81 6.32
N THR A 230 -6.17 -8.04 7.62
CA THR A 230 -5.76 -9.35 8.17
C THR A 230 -6.78 -9.96 9.14
N GLY A 231 -7.95 -9.33 9.28
CA GLY A 231 -9.10 -9.81 10.03
C GLY A 231 -9.43 -8.95 11.24
N GLY A 232 -10.72 -8.84 11.56
CA GLY A 232 -11.21 -7.99 12.65
C GLY A 232 -10.73 -6.54 12.48
N PRO A 233 -10.15 -5.92 13.52
CA PRO A 233 -9.64 -4.55 13.44
C PRO A 233 -8.20 -4.46 12.90
N HIS A 234 -7.61 -5.54 12.39
CA HIS A 234 -6.20 -5.63 12.05
C HIS A 234 -5.94 -5.55 10.54
N PHE A 235 -4.83 -4.90 10.22
CA PHE A 235 -4.29 -4.77 8.88
C PHE A 235 -2.77 -4.97 8.91
N THR A 236 -2.18 -5.23 7.76
CA THR A 236 -0.74 -5.22 7.56
C THR A 236 -0.38 -4.23 6.47
N ALA A 237 0.51 -3.30 6.78
CA ALA A 237 0.97 -2.27 5.86
C ALA A 237 2.40 -2.52 5.42
N LEU A 238 2.72 -2.20 4.16
CA LEU A 238 4.09 -1.97 3.73
C LEU A 238 4.55 -0.62 4.26
N ASN A 239 5.76 -0.58 4.80
CA ASN A 239 6.37 0.65 5.27
C ASN A 239 7.77 0.81 4.67
N PHE A 240 7.88 1.73 3.73
CA PHE A 240 9.04 1.86 2.87
C PHE A 240 9.70 3.23 2.98
N PHE A 241 11.02 3.24 3.09
CA PHE A 241 11.85 4.43 2.96
C PHE A 241 12.74 4.28 1.73
N PHE A 242 12.56 5.20 0.77
CA PHE A 242 13.51 5.38 -0.31
C PHE A 242 14.56 6.40 0.10
N LYS A 243 15.85 6.06 -0.09
CA LYS A 243 16.96 6.94 0.28
C LYS A 243 17.08 8.25 -0.52
N GLY A 244 16.17 8.48 -1.47
CA GLY A 244 16.21 9.55 -2.47
C GLY A 244 16.59 10.94 -1.95
N GLU A 245 16.90 11.82 -2.90
CA GLU A 245 17.26 13.21 -2.65
C GLU A 245 16.11 14.15 -3.07
N GLY A 246 16.27 15.46 -2.86
CA GLY A 246 15.24 16.44 -3.23
C GLY A 246 13.94 16.24 -2.44
N GLY A 247 12.81 16.10 -3.14
CA GLY A 247 11.48 15.95 -2.53
C GLY A 247 11.36 14.74 -1.62
N ASP A 248 12.01 13.63 -1.97
CA ASP A 248 12.00 12.38 -1.18
C ASP A 248 12.62 12.53 0.21
N ALA A 249 13.38 13.62 0.45
CA ALA A 249 13.92 13.92 1.77
C ALA A 249 12.83 14.15 2.83
N VAL A 250 11.58 14.41 2.44
CA VAL A 250 10.43 14.53 3.35
C VAL A 250 10.20 13.28 4.20
N TYR A 251 10.65 12.12 3.71
CA TYR A 251 10.52 10.83 4.40
C TYR A 251 11.61 10.58 5.45
N ARG A 252 12.63 11.41 5.53
CA ARG A 252 13.72 11.27 6.49
C ARG A 252 13.21 11.65 7.88
N THR A 253 13.24 10.70 8.80
CA THR A 253 12.92 11.00 10.20
C THR A 253 13.99 11.88 10.82
N PRO A 254 13.63 12.83 11.70
CA PRO A 254 14.59 13.66 12.41
C PRO A 254 15.66 12.84 13.14
N ALA A 255 16.91 13.33 13.17
CA ALA A 255 18.00 12.65 13.88
C ALA A 255 17.75 12.51 15.39
N THR A 256 16.88 13.36 15.95
CA THR A 256 16.41 13.26 17.34
C THR A 256 15.58 12.00 17.61
N GLU A 257 14.93 11.43 16.58
CA GLU A 257 14.18 10.18 16.65
C GLU A 257 15.07 8.98 16.38
N THR A 258 15.90 8.71 17.36
CA THR A 258 17.03 7.79 17.26
C THR A 258 16.62 6.38 16.80
N GLU A 259 15.43 5.90 17.17
CA GLU A 259 14.96 4.57 16.76
C GLU A 259 14.74 4.46 15.25
N ASN A 260 13.99 5.39 14.65
CA ASN A 260 13.70 5.35 13.22
C ASN A 260 14.90 5.81 12.38
N ALA A 261 15.65 6.82 12.85
CA ALA A 261 16.81 7.33 12.12
C ALA A 261 17.86 6.22 11.88
N ARG A 262 18.12 5.37 12.88
CA ARG A 262 19.06 4.24 12.77
C ARG A 262 18.67 3.19 11.72
N LEU A 263 17.39 3.09 11.38
CA LEU A 263 16.91 2.14 10.35
C LEU A 263 17.34 2.56 8.94
N ILE A 264 17.48 3.86 8.72
CA ILE A 264 17.69 4.46 7.41
C ILE A 264 19.07 5.08 7.24
N THR A 265 19.93 5.06 8.26
CA THR A 265 21.30 5.58 8.19
C THR A 265 22.34 4.51 8.52
N ASP A 266 23.50 4.62 7.90
CA ASP A 266 24.73 3.93 8.29
C ASP A 266 25.96 4.83 8.06
N ALA A 267 27.17 4.26 8.16
CA ALA A 267 28.42 5.01 7.98
C ALA A 267 28.58 5.64 6.58
N SER A 268 27.86 5.14 5.57
CA SER A 268 27.87 5.64 4.20
C SER A 268 26.77 6.67 3.89
N GLY A 269 25.91 6.99 4.87
CA GLY A 269 24.81 7.92 4.72
C GLY A 269 23.44 7.24 4.78
N PHE A 270 22.50 7.65 3.93
CA PHE A 270 21.15 7.08 3.89
C PHE A 270 21.08 5.78 3.08
N LYS A 271 20.35 4.81 3.61
CA LYS A 271 20.02 3.53 2.95
C LYS A 271 18.51 3.35 2.87
N SER A 272 18.04 2.72 1.79
CA SER A 272 16.63 2.34 1.68
C SER A 272 16.28 1.26 2.72
N TYR A 273 15.05 1.26 3.19
CA TYR A 273 14.59 0.38 4.25
C TYR A 273 13.14 -0.02 4.00
N CYS A 274 12.79 -1.27 4.30
CA CYS A 274 11.43 -1.77 4.19
C CYS A 274 11.09 -2.69 5.36
N ARG A 275 9.88 -2.54 5.90
CA ARG A 275 9.30 -3.43 6.91
C ARG A 275 7.80 -3.59 6.70
N LEU A 276 7.25 -4.60 7.35
CA LEU A 276 5.82 -4.73 7.59
C LEU A 276 5.44 -4.08 8.91
N LEU A 277 4.29 -3.42 8.93
CA LEU A 277 3.65 -2.93 10.15
C LEU A 277 2.36 -3.70 10.41
N GLU A 278 2.10 -4.03 11.68
CA GLU A 278 0.76 -4.42 12.11
C GLU A 278 0.01 -3.14 12.48
N VAL A 279 -1.04 -2.82 11.73
CA VAL A 279 -1.92 -1.66 11.99
C VAL A 279 -3.19 -2.17 12.64
N THR A 280 -3.58 -1.56 13.75
CA THR A 280 -4.76 -1.96 14.53
C THR A 280 -5.69 -0.77 14.72
N ARG A 281 -6.95 -0.96 14.39
CA ARG A 281 -8.02 -0.01 14.66
C ARG A 281 -8.56 -0.19 16.08
N THR A 282 -8.57 0.88 16.87
CA THR A 282 -9.21 0.91 18.19
C THR A 282 -10.20 2.05 18.25
N GLY A 283 -11.50 1.74 18.17
CA GLY A 283 -12.55 2.76 18.08
C GLY A 283 -12.37 3.66 16.86
N ASN A 284 -12.04 4.93 17.12
CA ASN A 284 -11.83 5.96 16.10
C ASN A 284 -10.35 6.34 15.87
N SER A 285 -9.43 5.42 16.14
CA SER A 285 -8.02 5.62 15.83
C SER A 285 -7.35 4.37 15.29
N PHE A 286 -6.25 4.58 14.58
CA PHE A 286 -5.31 3.56 14.17
C PHE A 286 -4.01 3.73 14.93
N SER A 287 -3.52 2.62 15.48
CA SER A 287 -2.17 2.49 16.04
C SER A 287 -1.39 1.46 15.23
N TRP A 288 -0.07 1.48 15.32
CA TRP A 288 0.78 0.53 14.61
C TRP A 288 1.93 0.04 15.49
N LYS A 289 2.51 -1.09 15.11
CA LYS A 289 3.79 -1.58 15.63
C LYS A 289 4.55 -2.31 14.51
N PRO A 290 5.90 -2.36 14.57
CA PRO A 290 6.68 -3.16 13.63
C PRO A 290 6.29 -4.65 13.71
N LEU A 291 6.05 -5.26 12.55
CA LEU A 291 5.73 -6.68 12.44
C LEU A 291 6.95 -7.51 12.06
N TRP A 292 7.67 -7.10 11.01
CA TRP A 292 8.82 -7.83 10.47
C TRP A 292 9.62 -6.95 9.51
N GLU A 293 10.94 -7.13 9.41
CA GLU A 293 11.80 -6.40 8.47
C GLU A 293 12.20 -7.27 7.28
N PHE A 294 12.27 -6.67 6.09
CA PHE A 294 12.74 -7.38 4.92
C PHE A 294 14.25 -7.69 5.03
N PRO A 295 14.71 -8.86 4.54
CA PRO A 295 16.14 -9.15 4.43
C PRO A 295 16.86 -8.09 3.58
N ASP A 296 18.15 -7.86 3.84
CA ASP A 296 18.92 -6.77 3.22
C ASP A 296 18.83 -6.74 1.69
N GLN A 297 18.87 -7.92 1.05
CA GLN A 297 18.74 -8.06 -0.40
C GLN A 297 17.41 -7.55 -0.99
N TYR A 298 16.39 -7.33 -0.16
CA TYR A 298 15.05 -6.86 -0.55
C TYR A 298 14.71 -5.46 -0.02
N LYS A 299 15.56 -4.84 0.81
CA LYS A 299 15.28 -3.51 1.41
C LYS A 299 15.25 -2.36 0.40
N GLY A 300 15.87 -2.53 -0.76
CA GLY A 300 15.99 -1.50 -1.80
C GLY A 300 15.02 -1.64 -2.98
N TYR A 301 14.08 -2.58 -2.93
CA TYR A 301 13.01 -2.69 -3.94
C TYR A 301 11.92 -1.68 -3.59
N ASN A 302 11.36 -0.98 -4.59
CA ASN A 302 10.25 -0.06 -4.36
C ASN A 302 8.94 -0.85 -4.22
N TRP A 303 8.68 -1.36 -3.02
CA TRP A 303 7.52 -2.20 -2.72
C TRP A 303 6.24 -1.37 -2.69
N GLU A 304 5.29 -1.68 -3.56
CA GLU A 304 4.07 -0.87 -3.81
C GLU A 304 2.77 -1.70 -3.74
N GLY A 305 2.85 -2.97 -3.33
CA GLY A 305 1.64 -3.77 -3.20
C GLY A 305 1.74 -4.94 -2.24
N ILE A 306 0.70 -5.17 -1.42
CA ILE A 306 0.60 -6.26 -0.45
C ILE A 306 -0.81 -6.86 -0.40
N ALA A 307 -0.89 -8.20 -0.38
CA ALA A 307 -2.16 -8.90 -0.17
C ALA A 307 -2.01 -10.07 0.80
N ALA A 308 -2.84 -10.10 1.85
CA ALA A 308 -2.87 -11.20 2.80
C ALA A 308 -3.41 -12.48 2.16
N TYR A 309 -2.66 -13.58 2.27
CA TYR A 309 -3.04 -14.87 1.72
C TYR A 309 -2.58 -16.02 2.60
N LYS A 310 -3.52 -16.87 3.03
CA LYS A 310 -3.27 -18.00 3.93
C LYS A 310 -2.45 -17.54 5.15
N ASN A 311 -1.27 -18.12 5.38
CA ASN A 311 -0.40 -17.80 6.49
C ASN A 311 0.77 -16.90 6.04
N GLY A 312 0.48 -15.87 5.24
CA GLY A 312 1.50 -15.04 4.64
C GLY A 312 0.94 -13.87 3.83
N TYR A 313 1.83 -13.26 3.04
CA TYR A 313 1.53 -12.11 2.21
C TYR A 313 2.14 -12.27 0.84
N PHE A 314 1.39 -11.97 -0.22
CA PHE A 314 2.01 -11.60 -1.49
C PHE A 314 2.49 -10.15 -1.41
N VAL A 315 3.68 -9.87 -1.93
CA VAL A 315 4.24 -8.52 -1.99
C VAL A 315 4.85 -8.30 -3.37
N VAL A 316 4.56 -7.15 -3.99
CA VAL A 316 5.09 -6.78 -5.32
C VAL A 316 5.78 -5.43 -5.26
N ASN A 317 6.89 -5.28 -5.97
CA ASN A 317 7.44 -3.96 -6.27
C ASN A 317 6.79 -3.41 -7.54
N ASP A 318 6.90 -2.12 -7.78
CA ASP A 318 6.49 -1.53 -9.06
C ASP A 318 7.29 -2.12 -10.24
N LYS A 319 8.40 -1.48 -10.61
CA LYS A 319 9.44 -1.91 -11.54
C LYS A 319 10.84 -1.79 -10.95
N TYR A 320 11.05 -0.92 -9.97
CA TYR A 320 12.39 -0.54 -9.50
C TYR A 320 12.99 -1.58 -8.56
N THR A 321 13.95 -2.32 -9.09
CA THR A 321 14.93 -3.10 -8.32
C THR A 321 16.14 -2.23 -7.94
N PRO A 322 16.96 -2.64 -6.95
CA PRO A 322 18.13 -1.87 -6.51
C PRO A 322 19.14 -1.53 -7.62
N SER A 323 19.17 -2.33 -8.69
CA SER A 323 20.02 -2.13 -9.86
C SER A 323 19.29 -2.50 -11.15
N ARG A 324 19.76 -1.96 -12.27
CA ARG A 324 19.30 -2.32 -13.62
C ARG A 324 19.81 -3.72 -14.02
N PRO A 325 19.13 -4.45 -14.91
CA PRO A 325 17.83 -4.11 -15.49
C PRO A 325 16.72 -4.19 -14.44
N TYR A 326 15.85 -3.17 -14.45
CA TYR A 326 14.66 -3.13 -13.60
C TYR A 326 13.71 -4.27 -13.96
N ARG A 327 12.89 -4.68 -12.99
CA ARG A 327 11.89 -5.73 -13.15
C ARG A 327 10.90 -5.73 -12.00
N THR A 328 9.68 -6.13 -12.28
CA THR A 328 8.70 -6.47 -11.25
C THR A 328 9.03 -7.84 -10.66
N THR A 329 9.00 -7.93 -9.33
CA THR A 329 9.21 -9.14 -8.54
C THR A 329 8.01 -9.36 -7.65
N LEU A 330 7.44 -10.57 -7.68
CA LEU A 330 6.42 -11.01 -6.74
C LEU A 330 7.04 -11.92 -5.69
N LEU A 331 6.90 -11.56 -4.43
CA LEU A 331 7.29 -12.38 -3.28
C LEU A 331 6.06 -12.98 -2.63
N TYR A 332 6.23 -14.15 -2.03
CA TYR A 332 5.36 -14.66 -0.99
C TYR A 332 6.14 -14.75 0.33
N LEU A 333 5.70 -13.98 1.31
CA LEU A 333 6.23 -13.95 2.67
C LEU A 333 5.44 -14.95 3.50
N GLN A 334 6.00 -16.14 3.70
CA GLN A 334 5.33 -17.21 4.44
C GLN A 334 5.71 -17.15 5.92
N LYS A 335 4.73 -16.94 6.80
CA LYS A 335 4.96 -16.93 8.25
C LYS A 335 5.42 -18.32 8.70
N THR A 336 6.56 -18.39 9.39
CA THR A 336 7.04 -19.62 10.02
C THR A 336 6.36 -19.79 11.39
N ARG A 337 6.13 -21.04 11.79
CA ARG A 337 5.50 -21.35 13.08
C ARG A 337 6.41 -21.03 14.25
#